data_AF-A0A660NP57-F1
#
_entry.id   AF-A0A660NP57-F1
#
_cell.length_a   1.000
_cell.length_b   1.000
_cell.length_c   1.000
_cell.angle_alpha   90.00
_cell.angle_beta   90.00
_cell.angle_gamma   90.00
#
_symmetry.space_group_name_H-M   'P 1'
#
loop_
_entity.id
_entity.type
_entity.pdbx_description
1 polymer ?
#
loop_
_entity_poly.entity_id
_entity_poly.type
_entity_poly.pdbx_seq_one_letter_code
_entity_poly.pdbx_strand_id
1 'polypeptide(L)'
;VNIFGGKWTTYRQMAEDGVDAAIGAGLLPAKPCRTQELRLHGYIDDKQHMDDTPLTLYGSDAMAIGRLIAAEPKLADRIHPAYPFTFAQVQWAIDEEVAQSLEDVLARRIRLLFLDARAAEAAAPAVADFMAKRMGWSDSRKQAELDSFVKLTKQYRLAD
;
A
#
# COMPACT_ATOMS: atom_id res chain seq x y z
N VAL A 1 -23.46 13.10 11.20
CA VAL A 1 -22.81 13.97 10.20
C VAL A 1 -22.51 13.11 8.99
N ASN A 2 -22.89 13.56 7.79
CA ASN A 2 -22.70 12.82 6.54
C ASN A 2 -21.89 13.68 5.56
N ILE A 3 -20.98 13.07 4.81
CA ILE A 3 -20.19 13.73 3.76
C ILE A 3 -20.56 13.09 2.43
N PHE A 4 -20.98 13.90 1.45
CA PHE A 4 -21.37 13.44 0.12
C PHE A 4 -20.54 14.14 -0.95
N GLY A 5 -20.16 13.39 -1.99
CA GLY A 5 -19.36 13.90 -3.10
C GLY A 5 -17.89 14.12 -2.75
N GLY A 6 -17.24 15.04 -3.45
CA GLY A 6 -15.84 15.40 -3.23
C GLY A 6 -14.88 15.00 -4.34
N LYS A 7 -13.67 15.58 -4.29
CA LYS A 7 -12.55 15.23 -5.16
C LYS A 7 -11.35 14.87 -4.28
N TRP A 8 -10.46 14.04 -4.82
CA TRP A 8 -9.18 13.73 -4.18
C TRP A 8 -8.38 14.99 -3.88
N THR A 9 -8.48 16.04 -4.70
CA THR A 9 -7.78 17.32 -4.46
C THR A 9 -8.36 18.15 -3.31
N THR A 10 -9.58 17.86 -2.87
CA THR A 10 -10.28 18.61 -1.81
C THR A 10 -10.45 17.81 -0.52
N TYR A 11 -9.88 16.60 -0.44
CA TYR A 11 -10.14 15.65 0.65
C TYR A 11 -9.85 16.25 2.04
N ARG A 12 -8.74 16.99 2.20
CA ARG A 12 -8.35 17.61 3.47
C ARG A 12 -9.39 18.63 3.94
N GLN A 13 -9.82 19.53 3.03
CA GLN A 13 -10.84 20.53 3.34
C GLN A 13 -12.17 19.87 3.69
N MET A 14 -12.57 18.84 2.94
CA MET A 14 -13.80 18.10 3.25
C MET A 14 -13.75 17.41 4.61
N ALA A 15 -12.58 16.90 5.01
CA ALA A 15 -12.39 16.31 6.33
C ALA A 15 -12.51 17.38 7.43
N GLU A 16 -11.93 18.56 7.22
CA GLU A 16 -12.10 19.72 8.10
C GLU A 16 -13.58 20.12 8.24
N ASP A 17 -14.28 20.34 7.13
CA ASP A 17 -15.71 20.68 7.13
C ASP A 17 -16.56 19.62 7.85
N GLY A 18 -16.21 18.34 7.70
CA GLY A 18 -16.87 17.23 8.38
C GLY A 18 -16.66 17.24 9.90
N VAL A 19 -15.45 17.56 10.36
CA VAL A 19 -15.13 17.71 11.78
C VAL A 19 -15.82 18.96 12.36
N ASP A 20 -15.82 20.07 11.63
CA ASP A 20 -16.49 21.31 12.03
C ASP A 20 -18.00 21.12 12.16
N ALA A 21 -18.63 20.39 11.22
CA ALA A 21 -20.03 20.03 11.32
C ALA A 21 -20.34 19.16 12.56
N ALA A 22 -19.42 18.25 12.94
CA ALA A 22 -19.57 17.45 14.15
C ALA A 22 -19.40 18.28 15.43
N ILE A 23 -18.48 19.25 15.44
CA ILE A 23 -18.33 20.23 16.53
C ILE A 23 -19.60 21.09 16.66
N GLY A 24 -20.11 21.63 15.55
CA GLY A 24 -21.33 22.44 15.52
C GLY A 24 -22.57 21.68 16.00
N ALA A 25 -22.60 20.36 15.79
CA ALA A 25 -23.64 19.47 16.30
C ALA A 25 -23.43 19.00 17.76
N GLY A 26 -22.35 19.44 18.43
CA GLY A 26 -22.04 19.07 19.82
C GLY A 26 -21.55 17.62 19.99
N LEU A 27 -21.16 16.94 18.91
CA LEU A 27 -20.66 15.56 18.95
C LEU A 27 -19.17 15.48 19.32
N LEU A 28 -18.44 16.58 19.13
CA LEU A 28 -17.02 16.71 19.42
C LEU A 28 -16.72 18.03 20.15
N PRO A 29 -15.69 18.07 21.00
CA PRO A 29 -15.24 19.32 21.60
C PRO A 29 -14.67 20.26 20.54
N ALA A 30 -14.94 21.55 20.68
CA ALA A 30 -14.40 22.57 19.79
C ALA A 30 -12.86 22.64 19.88
N LYS A 31 -12.19 22.47 18.73
CA LYS A 31 -10.74 22.62 18.58
C LYS A 31 -10.43 23.22 17.21
N PRO A 32 -9.39 24.06 17.07
CA PRO A 32 -8.96 24.55 15.78
C PRO A 32 -8.39 23.41 14.92
N CYS A 33 -8.69 23.43 13.63
CA CYS A 33 -8.07 22.53 12.66
C CYS A 33 -6.57 22.87 12.49
N ARG A 34 -5.74 21.83 12.39
CA ARG A 34 -4.27 21.96 12.21
C ARG A 34 -3.75 21.17 11.01
N THR A 35 -4.65 20.62 10.20
CA THR A 35 -4.28 19.66 9.14
C THR A 35 -3.62 20.31 7.93
N GLN A 36 -3.70 21.63 7.79
CA GLN A 36 -3.08 22.36 6.67
C GLN A 36 -1.54 22.27 6.69
N GLU A 37 -0.94 22.24 7.88
CA GLU A 37 0.51 22.15 8.07
C GLU A 37 0.96 20.76 8.54
N LEU A 38 0.01 19.84 8.72
CA LEU A 38 0.30 18.50 9.20
C LEU A 38 0.94 17.68 8.07
N ARG A 39 2.21 17.35 8.25
CA ARG A 39 2.93 16.42 7.37
C ARG A 39 2.36 15.02 7.53
N LEU A 40 2.07 14.37 6.41
CA LEU A 40 1.63 12.98 6.41
C LEU A 40 2.79 12.05 6.75
N HIS A 41 2.46 10.83 7.16
CA HIS A 41 3.42 9.76 7.32
C HIS A 41 4.21 9.52 6.01
N GLY A 42 5.48 9.14 6.12
CA GLY A 42 6.39 9.05 4.99
C GLY A 42 6.98 10.40 4.55
N TYR A 43 6.55 11.54 5.09
CA TYR A 43 7.08 12.86 4.69
C TYR A 43 8.60 12.96 4.92
N ILE A 44 9.27 13.45 3.89
CA ILE A 44 10.67 13.85 3.87
C ILE A 44 10.75 15.31 3.43
N ASP A 45 11.75 16.03 3.91
CA ASP A 45 12.01 17.40 3.47
C ASP A 45 12.64 17.37 2.06
N ASP A 46 12.27 18.29 1.17
CA ASP A 46 12.79 18.37 -0.21
C ASP A 46 14.32 18.49 -0.27
N LYS A 47 14.97 18.92 0.82
CA LYS A 47 16.43 18.98 0.94
C LYS A 47 17.08 17.61 1.16
N GLN A 48 16.31 16.59 1.49
CA GLN A 48 16.78 15.22 1.65
C GLN A 48 16.77 14.55 0.28
N HIS A 49 17.94 14.46 -0.35
CA HIS A 49 18.09 13.71 -1.59
C HIS A 49 17.84 12.23 -1.30
N MET A 50 16.86 11.65 -1.99
CA MET A 50 16.73 10.21 -2.07
C MET A 50 17.30 9.74 -3.41
N ASP A 51 18.08 8.67 -3.36
CA ASP A 51 18.56 7.99 -4.56
C ASP A 51 17.37 7.52 -5.40
N ASP A 52 17.48 7.58 -6.74
CA ASP A 52 16.44 7.17 -7.69
C ASP A 52 16.24 5.65 -7.68
N THR A 53 15.58 5.19 -6.63
CA THR A 53 15.27 3.79 -6.37
C THR A 53 13.76 3.62 -6.22
N PRO A 54 13.21 2.41 -6.43
CA PRO A 54 11.79 2.15 -6.17
C PRO A 54 11.35 2.44 -4.73
N LEU A 55 12.30 2.50 -3.78
CA LEU A 55 12.02 2.79 -2.38
C LEU A 55 11.69 4.27 -2.13
N THR A 56 12.00 5.17 -3.06
CA THR A 56 11.63 6.60 -2.98
C THR A 56 10.15 6.83 -2.76
N LEU A 57 9.31 5.91 -3.27
CA LEU A 57 7.85 5.94 -3.11
C LEU A 57 7.39 5.83 -1.65
N TYR A 58 8.25 5.36 -0.75
CA TYR A 58 7.96 5.19 0.69
C TYR A 58 8.48 6.35 1.54
N GLY A 59 9.15 7.35 0.94
CA GLY A 59 9.67 8.51 1.66
C GLY A 59 10.55 8.12 2.85
N SER A 60 10.20 8.59 4.06
CA SER A 60 11.00 8.35 5.27
C SER A 60 11.18 6.87 5.62
N ASP A 61 10.27 6.02 5.17
CA ASP A 61 10.26 4.59 5.48
C ASP A 61 11.22 3.77 4.61
N ALA A 62 11.70 4.35 3.51
CA ALA A 62 12.67 3.71 2.62
C ALA A 62 13.91 3.21 3.36
N MET A 63 14.38 3.95 4.38
CA MET A 63 15.51 3.52 5.22
C MET A 63 15.20 2.24 6.00
N ALA A 64 13.98 2.11 6.53
CA ALA A 64 13.58 0.93 7.29
C ALA A 64 13.43 -0.29 6.36
N ILE A 65 12.85 -0.10 5.18
CA ILE A 65 12.77 -1.15 4.14
C ILE A 65 14.18 -1.57 3.70
N GLY A 66 15.11 -0.62 3.53
CA GLY A 66 16.51 -0.91 3.21
C GLY A 66 17.19 -1.78 4.28
N ARG A 67 16.88 -1.56 5.56
CA ARG A 67 17.36 -2.44 6.65
C ARG A 67 16.77 -3.85 6.57
N LEU A 68 15.50 -4.00 6.17
CA LEU A 68 14.92 -5.33 5.94
C LEU A 68 15.65 -6.08 4.83
N ILE A 69 15.93 -5.41 3.71
CA ILE A 69 16.69 -5.98 2.59
C ILE A 69 18.08 -6.45 3.06
N ALA A 70 18.77 -5.66 3.87
CA ALA A 70 20.10 -6.01 4.38
C ALA A 70 20.08 -7.14 5.43
N ALA A 71 18.98 -7.30 6.17
CA ALA A 71 18.89 -8.25 7.28
C ALA A 71 18.63 -9.69 6.82
N GLU A 72 17.88 -9.90 5.73
CA GLU A 72 17.52 -11.23 5.26
C GLU A 72 17.66 -11.34 3.73
N PRO A 73 18.52 -12.23 3.20
CA PRO A 73 18.76 -12.35 1.75
C PRO A 73 17.48 -12.58 0.94
N LYS A 74 16.51 -13.32 1.49
CA LYS A 74 15.23 -13.58 0.82
C LYS A 74 14.42 -12.30 0.57
N LEU A 75 14.55 -11.29 1.44
CA LEU A 75 13.84 -10.01 1.31
C LEU A 75 14.42 -9.13 0.20
N ALA A 76 15.66 -9.38 -0.23
CA ALA A 76 16.28 -8.73 -1.38
C ALA A 76 15.80 -9.32 -2.73
N ASP A 77 15.23 -10.53 -2.74
CA ASP A 77 14.72 -11.16 -3.95
C ASP A 77 13.59 -10.34 -4.57
N ARG A 78 13.58 -10.25 -5.89
CA ARG A 78 12.47 -9.64 -6.63
C ARG A 78 11.24 -10.54 -6.59
N ILE A 79 10.07 -9.95 -6.46
CA ILE A 79 8.79 -10.68 -6.58
C ILE A 79 8.50 -11.09 -8.03
N HIS A 80 9.08 -10.37 -8.99
CA HIS A 80 9.05 -10.68 -10.42
C HIS A 80 10.34 -10.20 -11.09
N PRO A 81 11.00 -10.99 -11.96
CA PRO A 81 12.32 -10.66 -12.51
C PRO A 81 12.35 -9.34 -13.31
N ALA A 82 11.26 -9.02 -14.03
CA ALA A 82 11.16 -7.84 -14.87
C ALA A 82 10.89 -6.52 -14.11
N TYR A 83 10.54 -6.57 -12.83
CA TYR A 83 10.19 -5.38 -12.03
C TYR A 83 11.10 -5.26 -10.81
N PRO A 84 11.38 -4.05 -10.33
CA PRO A 84 12.37 -3.87 -9.27
C PRO A 84 11.80 -4.06 -7.86
N PHE A 85 10.57 -4.59 -7.73
CA PHE A 85 9.90 -4.79 -6.46
C PHE A 85 10.39 -6.04 -5.74
N THR A 86 10.57 -5.95 -4.42
CA THR A 86 11.20 -7.01 -3.61
C THR A 86 10.28 -7.55 -2.52
N PHE A 87 10.62 -8.72 -1.96
CA PHE A 87 9.90 -9.27 -0.82
C PHE A 87 9.99 -8.41 0.44
N ALA A 88 10.99 -7.53 0.57
CA ALA A 88 11.03 -6.53 1.64
C ALA A 88 9.82 -5.59 1.61
N GLN A 89 9.37 -5.19 0.41
CA GLN A 89 8.17 -4.34 0.26
C GLN A 89 6.89 -5.13 0.57
N VAL A 90 6.85 -6.43 0.25
CA VAL A 90 5.74 -7.31 0.62
C VAL A 90 5.65 -7.41 2.14
N GLN A 91 6.78 -7.63 2.82
CA GLN A 91 6.83 -7.67 4.27
C GLN A 91 6.41 -6.33 4.90
N TRP A 92 6.96 -5.22 4.41
CA TRP A 92 6.59 -3.87 4.86
C TRP A 92 5.09 -3.63 4.74
N ALA A 93 4.51 -4.00 3.60
CA ALA A 93 3.07 -3.86 3.36
C ALA A 93 2.23 -4.62 4.40
N ILE A 94 2.66 -5.81 4.83
CA ILE A 94 1.96 -6.63 5.83
C ILE A 94 2.10 -6.00 7.23
N ASP A 95 3.34 -5.71 7.63
CA ASP A 95 3.67 -5.38 9.02
C ASP A 95 3.30 -3.93 9.37
N GLU A 96 3.54 -3.00 8.45
CA GLU A 96 3.48 -1.56 8.71
C GLU A 96 2.31 -0.88 7.97
N GLU A 97 1.86 -1.46 6.84
CA GLU A 97 0.79 -0.86 6.02
C GLU A 97 -0.54 -1.65 6.04
N VAL A 98 -0.64 -2.64 6.94
CA VAL A 98 -1.85 -3.42 7.24
C VAL A 98 -2.44 -4.13 6.01
N ALA A 99 -1.59 -4.59 5.09
CA ALA A 99 -2.03 -5.40 3.95
C ALA A 99 -2.52 -6.77 4.44
N GLN A 100 -3.74 -7.17 4.02
CA GLN A 100 -4.38 -8.41 4.45
C GLN A 100 -4.75 -9.36 3.30
N SER A 101 -4.45 -8.95 2.06
CA SER A 101 -4.77 -9.70 0.84
C SER A 101 -3.69 -9.52 -0.23
N LEU A 102 -3.68 -10.41 -1.23
CA LEU A 102 -2.82 -10.25 -2.40
C LEU A 102 -3.11 -8.94 -3.16
N GLU A 103 -4.37 -8.53 -3.19
CA GLU A 103 -4.78 -7.26 -3.81
C GLU A 103 -4.19 -6.06 -3.06
N ASP A 104 -4.20 -6.07 -1.72
CA ASP A 104 -3.61 -4.98 -0.94
C ASP A 104 -2.14 -4.79 -1.31
N VAL A 105 -1.37 -5.88 -1.38
CA VAL A 105 0.05 -5.85 -1.72
C VAL A 105 0.25 -5.46 -3.19
N LEU A 106 -0.28 -6.24 -4.13
CA LEU A 106 0.07 -6.14 -5.56
C LEU A 106 -0.69 -5.05 -6.31
N ALA A 107 -1.86 -4.63 -5.83
CA ALA A 107 -2.63 -3.56 -6.45
C ALA A 107 -2.50 -2.24 -5.68
N ARG A 108 -2.61 -2.23 -4.34
CA ARG A 108 -2.73 -0.97 -3.57
C ARG A 108 -1.39 -0.42 -3.09
N ARG A 109 -0.46 -1.26 -2.63
CA ARG A 109 0.86 -0.81 -2.12
C ARG A 109 1.93 -0.78 -3.20
N ILE A 110 2.22 -1.91 -3.83
CA ILE A 110 3.25 -2.03 -4.87
C ILE A 110 2.72 -1.59 -6.25
N ARG A 111 1.40 -1.71 -6.47
CA ARG A 111 0.71 -1.30 -7.70
C ARG A 111 1.16 -2.01 -8.99
N LEU A 112 1.85 -3.15 -8.89
CA LEU A 112 2.26 -3.96 -10.04
C LEU A 112 1.06 -4.36 -10.91
N LEU A 113 -0.12 -4.62 -10.33
CA LEU A 113 -1.34 -4.94 -11.10
C LEU A 113 -1.68 -3.88 -12.15
N PHE A 114 -1.52 -2.60 -11.81
CA PHE A 114 -1.85 -1.49 -12.70
C PHE A 114 -0.76 -1.21 -13.72
N LEU A 115 0.49 -1.56 -13.41
CA LEU A 115 1.61 -1.44 -14.35
C LEU A 115 1.58 -2.56 -15.38
N ASP A 116 1.36 -3.79 -14.92
CA ASP A 116 1.35 -5.00 -15.73
C ASP A 116 0.60 -6.13 -15.02
N ALA A 117 -0.65 -6.33 -15.44
CA ALA A 117 -1.51 -7.35 -14.86
C ALA A 117 -1.00 -8.77 -15.07
N ARG A 118 -0.25 -9.05 -16.16
CA ARG A 118 0.30 -10.38 -16.42
C ARG A 118 1.49 -10.67 -15.50
N ALA A 119 2.37 -9.70 -15.29
CA ALA A 119 3.46 -9.83 -14.32
C ALA A 119 2.95 -9.91 -12.88
N ALA A 120 1.90 -9.16 -12.52
CA ALA A 120 1.26 -9.28 -11.22
C ALA A 120 0.69 -10.69 -10.98
N GLU A 121 -0.01 -11.24 -11.98
CA GLU A 121 -0.53 -12.61 -11.94
C GLU A 121 0.59 -13.65 -11.79
N ALA A 122 1.70 -13.47 -12.52
CA ALA A 122 2.87 -14.36 -12.43
C ALA A 122 3.60 -14.26 -11.08
N ALA A 123 3.62 -13.08 -10.45
CA ALA A 123 4.22 -12.88 -9.12
C ALA A 123 3.34 -13.43 -7.98
N ALA A 124 2.02 -13.53 -8.19
CA ALA A 124 1.05 -13.83 -7.15
C ALA A 124 1.32 -15.13 -6.36
N PRO A 125 1.69 -16.28 -6.98
CA PRO A 125 1.98 -17.51 -6.23
C PRO A 125 3.10 -17.34 -5.20
N ALA A 126 4.22 -16.74 -5.60
CA ALA A 126 5.37 -16.55 -4.71
C ALA A 126 5.07 -15.56 -3.58
N VAL A 127 4.31 -14.51 -3.89
CA VAL A 127 3.84 -13.54 -2.88
C VAL A 127 2.84 -14.18 -1.92
N ALA A 128 1.92 -15.01 -2.42
CA ALA A 128 0.94 -15.72 -1.60
C ALA A 128 1.59 -16.70 -0.64
N ASP A 129 2.62 -17.43 -1.08
CA ASP A 129 3.39 -18.33 -0.20
C ASP A 129 4.11 -17.55 0.90
N PHE A 130 4.72 -16.41 0.56
CA PHE A 130 5.37 -15.53 1.53
C PHE A 130 4.37 -14.99 2.56
N MET A 131 3.24 -14.45 2.09
CA MET A 131 2.15 -13.95 2.94
C MET A 131 1.59 -15.06 3.84
N ALA A 132 1.32 -16.23 3.28
CA ALA A 132 0.75 -17.36 4.02
C ALA A 132 1.66 -17.80 5.17
N LYS A 133 2.97 -17.90 4.92
CA LYS A 133 3.96 -18.21 5.96
C LYS A 133 4.00 -17.14 7.05
N ARG A 134 3.98 -15.86 6.68
CA ARG A 134 4.11 -14.75 7.63
C ARG A 134 2.84 -14.52 8.46
N MET A 135 1.68 -14.64 7.82
CA MET A 135 0.37 -14.34 8.41
C MET A 135 -0.36 -15.59 8.95
N GLY A 136 0.25 -16.78 8.83
CA GLY A 136 -0.33 -18.03 9.30
C GLY A 136 -1.58 -18.45 8.51
N TRP A 137 -1.64 -18.18 7.22
CA TRP A 137 -2.79 -18.60 6.39
C TRP A 137 -2.79 -20.11 6.19
N SER A 138 -3.99 -20.70 6.21
CA SER A 138 -4.19 -22.07 5.75
C SER A 138 -4.02 -22.17 4.22
N ASP A 139 -3.73 -23.37 3.72
CA ASP A 139 -3.68 -23.62 2.27
C ASP A 139 -5.00 -23.24 1.57
N SER A 140 -6.13 -23.48 2.24
CA SER A 140 -7.44 -23.08 1.73
C SER A 140 -7.57 -21.56 1.59
N ARG A 141 -7.11 -20.79 2.58
CA ARG A 141 -7.10 -19.32 2.50
C ARG A 141 -6.15 -18.84 1.41
N LYS A 142 -4.94 -19.41 1.31
CA LYS A 142 -3.97 -19.07 0.27
C LYS A 142 -4.54 -19.30 -1.13
N GLN A 143 -5.19 -20.44 -1.36
CA GLN A 143 -5.82 -20.74 -2.63
C GLN A 143 -6.96 -19.77 -2.95
N ALA A 144 -7.81 -19.45 -1.97
CA ALA A 144 -8.89 -18.48 -2.15
C ALA A 144 -8.38 -17.07 -2.51
N GLU A 145 -7.25 -16.64 -1.93
CA GLU A 145 -6.58 -15.38 -2.28
C GLU A 145 -6.07 -15.41 -3.72
N LEU A 146 -5.39 -16.49 -4.13
CA LEU A 146 -4.90 -16.66 -5.51
C LEU A 146 -6.03 -16.64 -6.52
N ASP A 147 -7.09 -17.41 -6.31
CA ASP A 147 -8.24 -17.48 -7.21
C ASP A 147 -8.91 -16.10 -7.35
N SER A 148 -9.07 -15.39 -6.22
CA SER A 148 -9.64 -14.04 -6.20
C SER A 148 -8.76 -13.04 -6.95
N PHE A 149 -7.45 -13.11 -6.75
CA PHE A 149 -6.51 -12.20 -7.38
C PHE A 149 -6.37 -12.47 -8.89
N VAL A 150 -6.31 -13.73 -9.32
CA VAL A 150 -6.31 -14.11 -10.75
C VAL A 150 -7.62 -13.68 -11.43
N LYS A 151 -8.75 -13.74 -10.73
CA LYS A 151 -10.01 -13.19 -11.26
C LYS A 151 -9.94 -11.67 -11.43
N LEU A 152 -9.29 -10.97 -10.49
CA LEU A 152 -9.09 -9.53 -10.56
C LEU A 152 -8.17 -9.13 -11.72
N THR A 153 -7.05 -9.83 -11.93
CA THR A 153 -6.08 -9.50 -13.01
C THR A 153 -6.72 -9.49 -14.39
N LYS A 154 -7.69 -10.38 -14.64
CA LYS A 154 -8.46 -10.44 -15.89
C LYS A 154 -9.23 -9.14 -16.20
N GLN A 155 -9.62 -8.36 -15.20
CA GLN A 155 -10.31 -7.08 -15.40
C GLN A 155 -9.36 -5.97 -15.87
N TYR A 156 -8.06 -6.16 -15.67
CA TYR A 156 -6.98 -5.23 -16.07
C TYR A 156 -6.27 -5.65 -17.35
N ARG A 157 -6.79 -6.66 -18.04
CA ARG A 157 -6.28 -7.13 -19.32
C ARG A 157 -7.29 -6.78 -20.41
N LEU A 158 -6.80 -6.34 -21.56
CA LEU A 158 -7.62 -6.34 -22.77
C LEU A 158 -7.90 -7.79 -23.15
N ALA A 159 -9.08 -8.05 -23.73
CA ALA A 159 -9.36 -9.35 -24.32
C ALA A 159 -8.29 -9.65 -25.39
N ASP A 160 -7.76 -10.87 -25.35
CA ASP A 160 -6.81 -11.36 -26.36
C ASP A 160 -7.49 -11.44 -27.74
#